data_AF-C1BEA9-F1
#
_entry.id   AF-C1BEA9-F1
#
_cell.length_a   1.000
_cell.length_b   1.000
_cell.length_c   1.000
_cell.angle_alpha   90.00
_cell.angle_beta   90.00
_cell.angle_gamma   90.00
#
_symmetry.space_group_name_H-M   'P 1'
#
loop_
_entity.id
_entity.type
_entity.pdbx_description
1 polymer ?
#
loop_
_entity_poly.entity_id
_entity_poly.type
_entity_poly.pdbx_seq_one_letter_code
_entity_poly.pdbx_strand_id
1 'polypeptide(L)'
;MTEPGNQLSQLDLFISCAVPTCDFPVVEPGDVCTGCQDEFGHMLRARPAAPCVSPQLDPAHSAGIPEQNRTSRTSSATDELTRSQRCWLCEERRTCTKVRGRWECRGCTRG
;
A
#
# COMPACT_ATOMS: atom_id res chain seq x y z
N MET A 1 1.21 -5.19 -41.18
CA MET A 1 1.96 -6.12 -40.29
C MET A 1 2.80 -5.26 -39.37
N THR A 2 2.26 -4.85 -38.22
CA THR A 2 3.01 -4.09 -37.22
C THR A 2 2.39 -4.40 -35.86
N GLU A 3 2.94 -5.40 -35.18
CA GLU A 3 2.68 -5.64 -33.77
C GLU A 3 3.52 -4.62 -32.96
N PRO A 4 2.90 -3.79 -32.10
CA PRO A 4 3.66 -3.00 -31.16
C PRO A 4 3.90 -3.82 -29.89
N GLY A 5 5.17 -4.09 -29.60
CA GLY A 5 5.64 -3.98 -28.21
C GLY A 5 5.63 -5.23 -27.36
N ASN A 6 6.38 -6.27 -27.77
CA ASN A 6 7.05 -7.17 -26.83
C ASN A 6 8.28 -6.47 -26.21
N GLN A 7 8.07 -5.34 -25.54
CA GLN A 7 9.12 -4.51 -24.91
C GLN A 7 9.06 -4.59 -23.36
N LEU A 8 8.00 -5.18 -22.80
CA LEU A 8 7.82 -5.26 -21.34
C LEU A 8 8.57 -6.43 -20.69
N SER A 9 9.00 -7.44 -21.45
CA SER A 9 9.64 -8.65 -20.91
C SER A 9 11.16 -8.51 -20.68
N GLN A 10 11.79 -7.44 -21.17
CA GLN A 10 13.25 -7.29 -21.12
C GLN A 10 13.75 -6.48 -19.90
N LEU A 11 12.85 -5.84 -19.14
CA LEU A 11 13.21 -5.03 -17.97
C LEU A 11 13.18 -5.81 -16.64
N ASP A 12 12.77 -7.09 -16.63
CA ASP A 12 12.59 -7.90 -15.41
C ASP A 12 13.77 -8.86 -15.13
N LEU A 13 14.91 -8.67 -15.79
CA LEU A 13 16.08 -9.55 -15.64
C LEU A 13 16.84 -9.34 -14.32
N PHE A 14 16.66 -8.19 -13.68
CA PHE A 14 17.37 -7.81 -12.48
C PHE A 14 16.40 -7.73 -11.32
N ILE A 15 16.74 -8.43 -10.24
CA ILE A 15 16.02 -8.33 -8.98
C ILE A 15 16.43 -7.02 -8.32
N SER A 16 15.47 -6.13 -8.08
CA SER A 16 15.72 -4.84 -7.43
C SER A 16 15.78 -4.97 -5.91
N CYS A 17 16.49 -4.03 -5.27
CA CYS A 17 16.55 -3.86 -3.83
C CYS A 17 15.15 -3.86 -3.18
N ALA A 18 15.02 -4.51 -2.03
CA ALA A 18 13.76 -4.59 -1.29
C ALA A 18 13.28 -3.25 -0.69
N VAL A 19 14.14 -2.21 -0.67
CA VAL A 19 13.78 -0.89 -0.14
C VAL A 19 12.91 -0.14 -1.15
N PRO A 20 11.72 0.36 -0.76
CA PRO A 20 10.88 1.15 -1.65
C PRO A 20 11.66 2.34 -2.19
N THR A 21 11.52 2.63 -3.49
CA THR A 21 12.22 3.70 -4.22
C THR A 21 13.71 3.46 -4.54
N CYS A 22 14.29 2.33 -4.13
CA CYS A 22 15.64 1.94 -4.53
C CYS A 22 15.58 0.97 -5.73
N ASP A 23 16.25 1.32 -6.82
CA ASP A 23 16.32 0.51 -8.05
C ASP A 23 17.66 -0.24 -8.19
N PHE A 24 18.46 -0.27 -7.13
CA PHE A 24 19.78 -0.91 -7.18
C PHE A 24 19.63 -2.43 -7.32
N PRO A 25 20.37 -3.09 -8.24
CA PRO A 25 20.27 -4.53 -8.43
C PRO A 25 20.84 -5.29 -7.23
N VAL A 26 20.17 -6.39 -6.85
CA VAL A 26 20.58 -7.31 -5.78
C VAL A 26 20.63 -8.76 -6.29
N VAL A 27 21.27 -9.63 -5.51
CA VAL A 27 21.47 -11.04 -5.90
C VAL A 27 20.20 -11.86 -5.66
N GLU A 28 19.62 -11.76 -4.46
CA GLU A 28 18.45 -12.54 -4.07
C GLU A 28 17.21 -11.66 -3.86
N PRO A 29 15.99 -12.16 -4.17
CA PRO A 29 14.76 -11.44 -3.89
C PRO A 29 14.59 -11.17 -2.39
N GLY A 30 14.37 -9.90 -2.05
CA GLY A 30 14.23 -9.48 -0.66
C GLY A 30 15.53 -8.98 -0.03
N ASP A 31 16.66 -9.06 -0.73
CA ASP A 31 17.90 -8.45 -0.28
C ASP A 31 17.85 -6.92 -0.34
N VAL A 32 18.69 -6.30 0.49
CA VAL A 32 18.90 -4.86 0.54
C VAL A 32 20.32 -4.56 0.07
N CYS A 33 20.48 -3.62 -0.86
CA CYS A 33 21.79 -3.24 -1.36
C CYS A 33 22.67 -2.61 -0.25
N THR A 34 24.00 -2.66 -0.42
CA THR A 34 24.97 -2.16 0.58
C THR A 34 24.72 -0.71 1.00
N GLY A 35 24.33 0.17 0.07
CA GLY A 35 24.04 1.58 0.37
C GLY A 35 22.84 1.75 1.29
N CYS A 36 21.74 1.04 1.01
CA CYS A 36 20.57 1.08 1.87
C CYS A 36 20.81 0.38 3.23
N GLN A 37 21.67 -0.63 3.26
CA GLN A 37 22.02 -1.33 4.49
C GLN A 37 22.88 -0.46 5.42
N ASP A 38 23.80 0.35 4.88
CA ASP A 38 24.62 1.29 5.65
C ASP A 38 23.76 2.42 6.25
N GLU A 39 22.89 3.03 5.44
CA GLU A 39 22.09 4.19 5.87
C GLU A 39 20.89 3.80 6.75
N PHE A 40 20.20 2.72 6.40
CA PHE A 40 18.94 2.34 7.05
C PHE A 40 19.04 1.05 7.88
N GLY A 41 20.21 0.41 7.98
CA GLY A 41 20.38 -0.92 8.58
C GLY A 41 19.73 -1.10 9.95
N HIS A 42 19.76 -0.06 10.79
CA HIS A 42 19.16 -0.06 12.12
C HIS A 42 17.62 0.03 12.13
N MET A 43 17.01 0.50 11.03
CA MET A 43 15.55 0.58 10.85
C MET A 43 14.97 -0.60 10.08
N LEU A 44 15.82 -1.37 9.38
CA LEU A 44 15.40 -2.54 8.63
C LEU A 44 15.01 -3.67 9.58
N ARG A 45 13.91 -4.35 9.27
CA ARG A 45 13.49 -5.57 9.96
C ARG A 45 13.40 -6.69 8.95
N ALA A 46 14.14 -7.77 9.20
CA ALA A 46 14.00 -8.99 8.43
C ALA A 46 12.56 -9.48 8.55
N ARG A 47 11.86 -9.59 7.43
CA ARG A 47 10.58 -10.27 7.38
C ARG A 47 10.87 -11.75 7.15
N PRO A 48 10.51 -12.64 8.08
CA PRO A 48 10.69 -14.07 7.84
C PRO A 48 9.94 -14.46 6.58
N ALA A 49 10.56 -15.32 5.76
CA ALA A 49 9.87 -15.92 4.64
C ALA A 49 8.61 -16.60 5.18
N ALA A 50 7.46 -16.27 4.60
CA ALA A 50 6.25 -17.03 4.90
C ALA A 50 6.53 -18.49 4.52
N PRO A 51 6.07 -19.47 5.32
CA PRO A 51 6.11 -20.86 4.89
C PRO A 51 5.51 -20.94 3.49
N CYS A 52 6.19 -21.61 2.58
CA CYS A 52 5.71 -21.84 1.23
C CYS A 52 4.46 -22.71 1.31
N VAL A 53 3.27 -22.11 1.52
CA VAL A 53 2.02 -22.80 1.31
C VAL A 53 1.89 -22.91 -0.19
N SER A 54 2.33 -24.05 -0.73
CA SER A 54 2.03 -24.41 -2.11
C SER A 54 0.51 -24.30 -2.27
N PRO A 55 -0.02 -23.59 -3.28
CA PRO A 55 -1.44 -23.62 -3.56
C PRO A 55 -1.80 -25.07 -3.91
N GLN A 56 -2.27 -25.84 -2.94
CA GLN A 56 -2.98 -27.07 -3.20
C GLN A 56 -4.29 -26.63 -3.88
N LEU A 57 -4.31 -26.67 -5.20
CA LEU A 57 -5.56 -26.66 -5.96
C LEU A 57 -6.28 -27.97 -5.64
N ASP A 58 -7.08 -27.95 -4.58
CA ASP A 58 -8.02 -29.03 -4.26
C ASP A 58 -9.22 -28.92 -5.22
N PRO A 59 -9.47 -29.90 -6.11
CA PRO A 59 -10.54 -29.79 -7.11
C PRO A 59 -11.97 -30.02 -6.58
N ALA A 60 -12.20 -30.09 -5.27
CA ALA A 60 -13.43 -30.68 -4.73
C ALA A 60 -14.07 -29.89 -3.58
N HIS A 61 -14.29 -28.58 -3.73
CA HIS A 61 -15.23 -27.85 -2.86
C HIS A 61 -16.13 -26.88 -3.64
N SER A 62 -16.84 -27.42 -4.64
CA SER A 62 -18.10 -26.83 -5.10
C SER A 62 -19.21 -27.20 -4.12
N ALA A 63 -19.33 -26.48 -3.00
CA ALA A 63 -20.52 -26.51 -2.15
C ALA A 63 -20.65 -25.19 -1.37
N GLY A 64 -21.46 -24.27 -1.91
CA GLY A 64 -22.21 -23.26 -1.17
C GLY A 64 -21.44 -22.11 -0.53
N ILE A 65 -21.18 -21.04 -1.30
CA ILE A 65 -21.07 -19.70 -0.71
C ILE A 65 -22.46 -19.06 -0.77
N PRO A 66 -23.10 -18.71 0.37
CA PRO A 66 -24.28 -17.87 0.34
C PRO A 66 -23.91 -16.51 -0.26
N GLU A 67 -24.62 -16.21 -1.34
CA GLU A 67 -24.73 -14.94 -2.02
C GLU A 67 -24.83 -13.77 -1.01
N GLN A 68 -23.73 -13.02 -0.83
CA GLN A 68 -23.78 -11.64 -0.34
C GLN A 68 -23.51 -10.72 -1.53
N ASN A 69 -24.50 -10.72 -2.42
CA ASN A 69 -24.65 -9.84 -3.55
C ASN A 69 -24.86 -8.40 -3.04
N ARG A 70 -23.80 -7.59 -3.17
CA ARG A 70 -23.84 -6.32 -3.91
C ARG A 70 -25.13 -5.52 -3.67
N THR A 71 -25.05 -4.61 -2.72
CA THR A 71 -25.81 -3.37 -2.81
C THR A 71 -24.84 -2.20 -2.79
N SER A 72 -24.38 -1.83 -3.99
CA SER A 72 -24.04 -0.44 -4.26
C SER A 72 -25.30 0.38 -4.02
N ARG A 73 -25.36 1.13 -2.93
CA ARG A 73 -26.25 2.27 -2.78
C ARG A 73 -25.47 3.44 -2.18
N THR A 74 -25.16 4.36 -3.09
CA THR A 74 -25.42 5.78 -2.92
C THR A 74 -24.72 6.48 -1.76
N SER A 75 -23.78 7.32 -2.15
CA SER A 75 -23.34 8.53 -1.45
C SER A 75 -24.44 9.11 -0.57
N SER A 76 -24.34 8.88 0.73
CA SER A 76 -24.96 9.72 1.74
C SER A 76 -23.82 10.29 2.55
N ALA A 77 -23.61 11.59 2.37
CA ALA A 77 -22.75 12.45 3.17
C ALA A 77 -23.05 12.22 4.65
N THR A 78 -22.36 11.26 5.25
CA THR A 78 -22.21 11.18 6.68
C THR A 78 -20.85 11.80 6.89
N ASP A 79 -20.87 12.98 7.47
CA ASP A 79 -19.72 13.72 7.98
C ASP A 79 -18.85 12.73 8.75
N GLU A 80 -17.88 12.16 8.03
CA GLU A 80 -17.03 11.09 8.51
C GLU A 80 -16.03 11.75 9.45
N LEU A 81 -16.49 11.97 10.69
CA LEU A 81 -15.69 12.40 11.84
C LEU A 81 -14.64 11.30 12.09
N THR A 82 -13.66 11.28 11.19
CA THR A 82 -12.63 10.27 11.09
C THR A 82 -11.70 10.50 12.27
N ARG A 83 -11.80 9.61 13.26
CA ARG A 83 -10.75 9.21 14.22
C ARG A 83 -9.56 10.17 14.29
N SER A 84 -9.64 11.18 15.17
CA SER A 84 -8.55 12.08 15.61
C SER A 84 -7.40 12.33 14.60
N GLN A 85 -7.72 12.80 13.40
CA GLN A 85 -6.72 13.19 12.39
C GLN A 85 -5.97 14.45 12.90
N ARG A 86 -4.65 14.56 12.65
CA ARG A 86 -3.86 15.75 13.01
C ARG A 86 -4.24 16.93 12.12
N CYS A 87 -4.52 18.08 12.71
CA CYS A 87 -4.79 19.30 11.96
C CYS A 87 -3.52 19.74 11.21
N TRP A 88 -3.62 20.11 9.93
CA TRP A 88 -2.45 20.54 9.17
C TRP A 88 -1.90 21.91 9.59
N LEU A 89 -2.72 22.73 10.26
CA LEU A 89 -2.35 24.09 10.66
C LEU A 89 -1.70 24.14 12.05
N CYS A 90 -2.27 23.44 13.04
CA CYS A 90 -1.77 23.43 14.41
C CYS A 90 -1.13 22.10 14.84
N GLU A 91 -1.11 21.10 13.96
CA GLU A 91 -0.53 19.77 14.19
C GLU A 91 -1.16 18.93 15.33
N GLU A 92 -2.12 19.48 16.06
CA GLU A 92 -2.84 18.81 17.14
C GLU A 92 -3.89 17.83 16.62
N ARG A 93 -4.12 16.74 17.38
CA ARG A 93 -5.21 15.79 17.13
C ARG A 93 -6.53 16.38 17.64
N ARG A 94 -7.35 16.90 16.74
CA ARG A 94 -8.66 17.51 17.07
C ARG A 94 -9.77 16.92 16.19
N THR A 95 -11.00 17.32 16.47
CA THR A 95 -12.14 17.14 15.58
C THR A 95 -11.94 18.01 14.34
N CYS A 96 -11.36 17.42 13.29
CA CYS A 96 -11.05 18.11 12.04
C CYS A 96 -12.06 17.75 10.95
N THR A 97 -12.34 18.70 10.06
CA THR A 97 -13.08 18.48 8.81
C THR A 97 -12.13 18.59 7.63
N LYS A 98 -12.46 17.93 6.51
CA LYS A 98 -11.62 17.94 5.31
C LYS A 98 -11.92 19.20 4.49
N VAL A 99 -11.00 20.16 4.49
CA VAL A 99 -11.08 21.42 3.74
C VAL A 99 -10.05 21.37 2.62
N ARG A 100 -10.48 21.44 1.35
CA ARG A 100 -9.60 21.41 0.15
C ARG A 100 -8.55 20.28 0.17
N GLY A 101 -8.93 19.11 0.67
CA GLY A 101 -8.04 17.95 0.75
C GLY A 101 -7.10 17.91 1.96
N ARG A 102 -7.12 18.91 2.84
CA ARG A 102 -6.37 18.96 4.10
C ARG A 102 -7.31 18.88 5.32
N TRP A 103 -6.80 18.47 6.48
CA TRP A 103 -7.59 18.35 7.72
C TRP A 103 -7.47 19.61 8.58
N GLU A 104 -8.55 20.35 8.74
CA GLU A 104 -8.58 21.60 9.50
C GLU A 104 -9.47 21.48 10.73
N CYS A 105 -8.96 21.89 11.89
CA CYS A 105 -9.77 21.94 13.10
C CYS A 105 -10.66 23.17 13.10
N ARG A 106 -11.78 23.12 13.84
CA ARG A 106 -12.75 24.24 13.94
C ARG A 106 -12.16 25.59 14.36
N GLY A 107 -11.02 25.59 15.07
CA GLY A 107 -10.30 26.81 15.44
C GLY A 107 -9.53 27.39 14.27
N CYS A 108 -8.78 26.55 13.57
CA CYS A 108 -7.97 26.92 12.40
C CYS A 108 -8.81 27.29 11.17
N THR A 109 -10.05 26.81 11.04
CA THR A 109 -10.96 27.20 9.94
C THR A 109 -11.56 28.60 10.10
N ARG A 110 -11.50 29.19 11.30
CA ARG A 110 -12.16 30.46 11.64
C ARG A 110 -11.18 31.60 11.94
N GLY A 111 -9.89 31.30 12.01
CA GLY A 111 -8.82 32.28 12.21
C GLY A 111 -8.19 32.65 10.89
#